data_AF-A0A9E7FJZ2-F1
#
_entry.id   AF-A0A9E7FJZ2-F1
#
_cell.length_a   1.000
_cell.length_b   1.000
_cell.length_c   1.000
_cell.angle_alpha   90.00
_cell.angle_beta   90.00
_cell.angle_gamma   90.00
#
_symmetry.space_group_name_H-M   'P 1'
#
loop_
_entity.id
_entity.type
_entity.pdbx_description
1 polymer ?
#
loop_
_entity_poly.entity_id
_entity_poly.type
_entity_poly.pdbx_seq_one_letter_code
_entity_poly.pdbx_strand_id
1 'polypeptide(L)'
;MGVGLVIAVMAMIAAGTVEHFRLKQARAPCSGCSGAASSLHILWQVPQYALIGASEVFMYVGQLEFYNGQAPYGLKSFGSALYLTSMSFGNFFSDLIVTAVMKITARGGRAGWIPENLNHGHLDRFYFLLAALTSADFVVFVACAKWYKSTKLEG
;
A
#
# COMPACT_ATOMS: atom_id res chain seq x y z
N MET A 1 12.68 -2.38 -10.26
CA MET A 1 12.00 -2.77 -9.01
C MET A 1 12.16 -1.72 -7.92
N GLY A 2 13.39 -1.39 -7.47
CA GLY A 2 13.61 -0.42 -6.38
C GLY A 2 12.98 0.97 -6.59
N VAL A 3 13.04 1.52 -7.81
CA VAL A 3 12.39 2.81 -8.14
C VAL A 3 10.86 2.74 -7.97
N GLY A 4 10.24 1.62 -8.35
CA GLY A 4 8.80 1.40 -8.15
C GLY A 4 8.43 1.41 -6.67
N LEU A 5 9.20 0.74 -5.81
CA LEU A 5 8.95 0.73 -4.37
C LEU A 5 9.07 2.12 -3.74
N VAL A 6 10.05 2.94 -4.15
CA VAL A 6 10.18 4.32 -3.64
C VAL A 6 8.97 5.16 -4.05
N ILE A 7 8.48 5.01 -5.28
CA ILE A 7 7.28 5.68 -5.77
C ILE A 7 6.03 5.20 -4.99
N ALA A 8 5.91 3.90 -4.69
CA ALA A 8 4.84 3.38 -3.85
C ALA A 8 4.84 3.98 -2.44
N VAL A 9 6.00 4.11 -1.79
CA VAL A 9 6.11 4.75 -0.47
C VAL A 9 5.64 6.21 -0.54
N MET A 10 6.06 6.96 -1.55
CA MET A 10 5.60 8.34 -1.76
C MET A 10 4.09 8.41 -2.00
N ALA A 11 3.51 7.46 -2.74
CA ALA A 11 2.07 7.37 -2.97
C ALA A 11 1.28 7.15 -1.68
N MET A 12 1.77 6.27 -0.79
CA MET A 12 1.15 5.98 0.50
C MET A 12 1.21 7.18 1.46
N ILE A 13 2.33 7.93 1.45
CA ILE A 13 2.46 9.17 2.23
C ILE A 13 1.47 10.24 1.72
N ALA A 14 1.36 10.38 0.39
CA ALA A 14 0.41 11.30 -0.22
C ALA A 14 -1.05 10.94 0.16
N ALA A 15 -1.41 9.65 0.08
CA ALA A 15 -2.72 9.15 0.46
C ALA A 15 -3.04 9.43 1.95
N GLY A 16 -2.10 9.12 2.85
CA GLY A 16 -2.25 9.39 4.29
C GLY A 16 -2.40 10.89 4.59
N THR A 17 -1.69 11.75 3.85
CA THR A 17 -1.78 13.20 3.99
C THR A 17 -3.15 13.72 3.53
N VAL A 18 -3.65 13.26 2.38
CA VAL A 18 -4.98 13.64 1.87
C VAL A 18 -6.08 13.23 2.84
N GLU A 19 -6.01 12.03 3.40
CA GLU A 19 -7.00 11.56 4.38
C GLU A 19 -6.92 12.37 5.68
N HIS A 20 -5.71 12.74 6.12
CA HIS A 20 -5.55 13.62 7.28
C HIS A 20 -6.22 14.98 7.07
N PHE A 21 -6.06 15.58 5.88
CA PHE A 21 -6.75 16.84 5.53
C PHE A 21 -8.27 16.67 5.47
N ARG A 22 -8.77 15.57 4.90
CA ARG A 22 -10.21 15.23 4.86
C ARG A 22 -10.81 15.13 6.26
N LEU A 23 -10.16 14.39 7.16
CA LEU A 23 -10.62 14.21 8.54
C LEU A 23 -10.55 15.50 9.35
N LYS A 24 -9.53 16.34 9.12
CA LYS A 24 -9.40 17.65 9.78
C LYS A 24 -10.52 18.60 9.36
N GLN A 25 -10.93 18.56 8.09
CA GLN A 25 -12.03 19.38 7.58
C GLN A 25 -13.41 18.85 8.01
N ALA A 26 -13.58 17.53 8.14
CA ALA A 26 -14.79 16.92 8.67
C ALA A 26 -14.99 17.17 10.18
N ARG A 27 -13.92 17.43 10.94
CA ARG A 27 -13.96 17.72 12.40
C ARG A 27 -13.95 19.21 12.75
N ALA A 28 -13.94 20.11 11.76
CA ALA A 28 -13.98 21.56 12.02
C ALA A 28 -15.32 21.94 12.69
N PRO A 29 -15.32 22.76 13.75
CA PRO A 29 -16.52 23.07 14.52
C PRO A 29 -17.41 24.06 13.77
N CYS A 30 -18.30 23.55 12.91
CA CYS A 30 -19.40 24.33 12.37
C CYS A 30 -20.62 24.21 13.30
N SER A 31 -21.02 25.35 13.89
CA SER A 31 -22.11 25.54 14.86
C SER A 31 -23.51 25.33 14.27
N GLY A 32 -23.76 24.18 13.66
CA GLY A 32 -25.06 23.85 13.04
C GLY A 32 -25.06 22.68 12.07
N CYS A 33 -23.90 22.10 11.75
CA CYS A 33 -23.83 20.97 10.82
C CYS A 33 -23.73 19.64 11.58
N SER A 34 -24.88 19.09 11.96
CA SER A 34 -24.98 17.67 12.32
C SER A 34 -24.68 16.83 11.07
N GLY A 35 -23.44 16.37 10.91
CA GLY A 35 -23.05 15.43 9.86
C GLY A 35 -22.65 16.04 8.51
N ALA A 36 -21.85 17.11 8.49
CA ALA A 36 -21.31 17.63 7.23
C ALA A 36 -20.41 16.58 6.54
N ALA A 37 -20.93 16.00 5.46
CA ALA A 37 -20.13 15.27 4.48
C ALA A 37 -18.96 16.17 4.04
N SER A 38 -17.74 15.68 4.23
CA SER A 38 -16.51 16.37 3.86
C SER A 38 -16.62 16.92 2.43
N SER A 39 -16.58 18.23 2.26
CA SER A 39 -16.57 18.90 0.94
C SER A 39 -15.23 18.74 0.20
N LEU A 40 -14.56 17.59 0.38
CA LEU A 40 -13.30 17.32 -0.27
C LEU A 40 -13.61 16.62 -1.61
N HIS A 41 -13.20 17.25 -2.70
CA HIS A 41 -13.47 16.74 -4.03
C HIS A 41 -12.70 15.44 -4.27
N ILE A 42 -13.34 14.43 -4.85
CA ILE A 42 -12.71 13.12 -5.14
C ILE A 42 -11.45 13.21 -6.02
N LEU A 43 -11.29 14.34 -6.71
CA LEU A 43 -10.08 14.66 -7.49
C LEU A 43 -8.80 14.71 -6.63
N TRP A 44 -8.88 14.90 -5.31
CA TRP A 44 -7.71 14.83 -4.43
C TRP A 44 -7.14 13.42 -4.27
N GLN A 45 -7.86 12.41 -4.75
CA GLN A 45 -7.41 11.04 -4.82
C GLN A 45 -6.67 10.72 -6.13
N VAL A 46 -6.72 11.60 -7.13
CA VAL A 46 -6.02 11.40 -8.41
C VAL A 46 -4.50 11.27 -8.26
N PRO A 47 -3.81 12.11 -7.45
CA PRO A 47 -2.36 12.02 -7.31
C PRO A 47 -1.90 10.67 -6.75
N GLN A 48 -2.61 10.13 -5.74
CA GLN A 48 -2.26 8.83 -5.16
C GLN A 48 -2.43 7.68 -6.18
N TYR A 49 -3.50 7.68 -6.97
CA TYR A 49 -3.73 6.64 -7.97
C TYR A 49 -2.75 6.72 -9.12
N ALA A 50 -2.40 7.93 -9.56
CA ALA A 50 -1.38 8.14 -10.58
C ALA A 50 0.00 7.64 -10.12
N LEU A 51 0.39 7.94 -8.87
CA LEU A 51 1.65 7.48 -8.29
C LEU A 51 1.68 5.96 -8.11
N ILE A 52 0.60 5.34 -7.64
CA ILE A 52 0.48 3.87 -7.52
C ILE A 52 0.63 3.22 -8.90
N GLY A 53 -0.09 3.73 -9.91
CA GLY A 53 0.01 3.21 -11.28
C GLY A 53 1.43 3.33 -11.85
N ALA A 54 2.09 4.47 -11.64
CA ALA A 54 3.50 4.63 -12.03
C ALA A 54 4.41 3.63 -11.31
N SER A 55 4.23 3.44 -9.99
CA SER A 55 4.96 2.46 -9.20
C SER A 55 4.81 1.05 -9.76
N GLU A 56 3.58 0.62 -10.07
CA GLU A 56 3.32 -0.72 -10.62
C GLU A 56 4.02 -0.93 -11.96
N VAL A 57 3.99 0.05 -12.86
CA VAL A 57 4.69 -0.04 -14.15
C VAL A 57 6.20 -0.19 -13.94
N PHE A 58 6.82 0.61 -13.08
CA PHE A 58 8.25 0.50 -12.78
C PHE A 58 8.63 -0.80 -12.05
N MET A 59 7.71 -1.34 -11.25
CA MET A 59 7.87 -2.65 -10.62
C MET A 59 7.85 -3.75 -11.69
N TYR A 60 6.84 -3.73 -12.55
CA TYR A 60 6.61 -4.72 -13.61
C TYR A 60 7.75 -4.74 -14.63
N VAL A 61 8.15 -3.57 -15.15
CA VAL A 61 9.30 -3.45 -16.06
C VAL A 61 10.57 -3.96 -15.38
N GLY A 62 10.78 -3.63 -14.11
CA GLY A 62 11.93 -4.12 -13.36
C GLY A 62 11.93 -5.63 -13.12
N GLN A 63 10.77 -6.23 -12.89
CA GLN A 63 10.63 -7.69 -12.80
C GLN A 63 10.91 -8.35 -14.15
N LEU A 64 10.37 -7.78 -15.24
CA LEU A 64 10.54 -8.30 -16.59
C LEU A 64 12.01 -8.29 -17.02
N GLU A 65 12.73 -7.20 -16.78
CA GLU A 65 14.17 -7.08 -17.03
C GLU A 65 14.97 -8.10 -16.20
N PHE A 66 14.63 -8.28 -14.92
CA PHE A 66 15.28 -9.27 -14.06
C PHE A 66 15.03 -10.71 -14.55
N TYR A 67 13.78 -11.05 -14.88
CA TYR A 67 13.44 -12.36 -15.42
C TYR A 67 14.10 -12.61 -16.77
N ASN A 68 14.14 -11.64 -17.68
CA ASN A 68 14.81 -11.81 -18.97
C ASN A 68 16.34 -11.87 -18.83
N GLY A 69 16.94 -11.17 -17.86
CA GLY A 69 18.38 -11.18 -17.63
C GLY A 69 18.91 -12.39 -16.84
N GLN A 70 18.09 -13.06 -16.04
CA GLN A 70 18.51 -14.11 -15.11
C GLN A 70 17.82 -15.47 -15.31
N ALA A 71 16.74 -15.58 -16.11
CA ALA A 71 15.98 -16.84 -16.21
C ALA A 71 16.39 -17.70 -17.44
N PRO A 72 16.78 -18.97 -17.25
CA PRO A 72 16.83 -19.97 -18.31
C PRO A 72 15.44 -20.18 -18.93
N TYR A 73 15.38 -20.51 -20.23
CA TYR A 73 14.12 -20.66 -21.00
C TYR A 73 13.06 -21.58 -20.35
N GLY A 74 13.44 -22.52 -19.48
CA GLY A 74 12.52 -23.42 -18.75
C GLY A 74 11.87 -22.86 -17.48
N LEU A 75 12.38 -21.76 -16.90
CA LEU A 75 11.91 -21.21 -15.62
C LEU A 75 10.82 -20.13 -15.76
N LYS A 76 10.43 -19.74 -16.98
CA LYS A 76 9.40 -18.72 -17.22
C LYS A 76 8.04 -19.09 -16.63
N SER A 77 7.62 -20.35 -16.78
CA SER A 77 6.35 -20.85 -16.21
C SER A 77 6.37 -20.82 -14.68
N PHE A 78 7.51 -21.15 -14.07
CA PHE A 78 7.71 -21.06 -12.62
C PHE A 78 7.68 -19.62 -12.12
N GLY A 79 8.27 -18.67 -12.86
CA GLY A 79 8.20 -17.23 -12.56
C GLY A 79 6.76 -16.69 -12.56
N SER A 80 5.95 -17.07 -13.56
CA SER A 80 4.52 -16.73 -13.61
C SER A 80 3.73 -17.34 -12.45
N ALA A 81 4.02 -18.59 -12.08
CA ALA A 81 3.38 -19.26 -10.95
C ALA A 81 3.75 -18.58 -9.62
N LEU A 82 5.00 -18.18 -9.43
CA LEU A 82 5.45 -17.41 -8.27
C LEU A 82 4.79 -16.03 -8.21
N TYR A 83 4.65 -15.34 -9.34
CA TYR A 83 3.93 -14.06 -9.40
C TYR A 83 2.47 -14.22 -8.97
N LEU A 84 1.76 -15.20 -9.53
CA LEU A 84 0.37 -15.50 -9.14
C LEU A 84 0.26 -15.84 -7.65
N THR A 85 1.18 -16.66 -7.15
CA THR A 85 1.24 -17.06 -5.74
C THR A 85 1.46 -15.84 -4.85
N SER A 86 2.40 -14.96 -5.20
CA SER A 86 2.66 -13.71 -4.48
C SER A 86 1.42 -12.81 -4.47
N MET A 87 0.67 -12.75 -5.57
CA MET A 87 -0.56 -11.96 -5.64
C MET A 87 -1.66 -12.54 -4.73
N SER A 88 -1.81 -13.87 -4.70
CA SER A 88 -2.71 -14.54 -3.76
C SER A 88 -2.32 -14.28 -2.31
N PHE A 89 -1.02 -14.39 -1.97
CA PHE A 89 -0.52 -14.05 -0.65
C PHE A 89 -0.79 -12.59 -0.27
N GLY A 90 -0.64 -11.65 -1.21
CA GLY A 90 -0.96 -10.24 -0.98
C GLY A 90 -2.43 -10.02 -0.63
N ASN A 91 -3.34 -10.73 -1.31
CA ASN A 91 -4.77 -10.66 -1.01
C ASN A 91 -5.10 -11.24 0.37
N PHE A 92 -4.55 -12.40 0.72
CA PHE A 92 -4.71 -12.98 2.06
C PHE A 92 -4.16 -12.06 3.15
N PHE A 93 -3.01 -11.44 2.90
CA PHE A 93 -2.40 -10.53 3.85
C PHE A 93 -3.24 -9.26 4.03
N SER A 94 -3.84 -8.75 2.96
CA SER A 94 -4.75 -7.61 2.99
C SER A 94 -5.97 -7.91 3.87
N ASP A 95 -6.60 -9.06 3.68
CA ASP A 95 -7.75 -9.48 4.47
C ASP A 95 -7.38 -9.75 5.95
N LEU A 96 -6.21 -10.37 6.18
CA LEU A 96 -5.68 -10.59 7.52
C LEU A 96 -5.45 -9.28 8.27
N ILE A 97 -4.85 -8.28 7.63
CA ILE A 97 -4.61 -6.95 8.23
C ILE A 97 -5.93 -6.29 8.59
N VAL A 98 -6.90 -6.26 7.68
CA VAL A 98 -8.21 -5.66 7.92
C VAL A 98 -8.90 -6.37 9.09
N THR A 99 -8.93 -7.70 9.07
CA THR A 99 -9.55 -8.50 10.14
C THR A 99 -8.85 -8.30 11.48
N ALA A 100 -7.51 -8.24 11.51
CA ALA A 100 -6.73 -8.00 12.71
C ALA A 100 -6.99 -6.60 13.28
N VAL A 101 -6.95 -5.56 12.44
CA VAL A 101 -7.24 -4.18 12.85
C VAL A 101 -8.66 -4.07 13.40
N MET A 102 -9.63 -4.70 12.73
CA MET A 102 -11.02 -4.73 13.19
C MET A 102 -11.15 -5.44 14.54
N LYS A 103 -10.58 -6.63 14.71
CA LYS A 103 -10.62 -7.36 15.99
C LYS A 103 -9.94 -6.62 17.13
N ILE A 104 -8.76 -6.03 16.88
CA ILE A 104 -7.99 -5.32 17.90
C ILE A 104 -8.71 -4.03 18.31
N THR A 105 -9.28 -3.32 17.34
CA THR A 105 -9.87 -2.00 17.59
C THR A 105 -11.34 -2.06 18.05
N ALA A 106 -12.10 -3.06 17.61
CA ALA A 106 -13.49 -3.26 18.05
C ALA A 106 -13.60 -3.89 19.45
N ARG A 107 -12.46 -4.18 20.11
CA ARG A 107 -12.44 -4.79 21.44
C ARG A 107 -13.01 -3.81 22.48
N GLY A 108 -14.14 -4.18 23.08
CA GLY A 108 -14.79 -3.40 24.14
C GLY A 108 -16.00 -2.56 23.72
N GLY A 109 -16.69 -2.91 22.62
CA GLY A 109 -17.96 -2.25 22.23
C GLY A 109 -17.80 -0.90 21.53
N ARG A 110 -16.57 -0.55 21.11
CA ARG A 110 -16.25 0.65 20.34
C ARG A 110 -16.27 0.36 18.84
N ALA A 111 -16.57 1.37 18.04
CA ALA A 111 -16.84 1.27 16.60
C ALA A 111 -15.66 0.82 15.70
N GLY A 112 -14.50 0.41 16.25
CA GLY A 112 -13.33 0.01 15.45
C GLY A 112 -12.70 1.18 14.65
N TRP A 113 -11.61 0.91 13.92
CA TRP A 113 -10.99 1.91 13.03
C TRP A 113 -11.72 2.01 11.68
N ILE A 114 -12.45 0.94 11.29
CA ILE A 114 -13.30 0.87 10.09
C ILE A 114 -14.75 0.52 10.51
N PRO A 115 -15.52 1.45 11.11
CA PRO A 115 -16.95 1.26 11.31
C PRO A 115 -17.74 1.39 10.01
N GLU A 116 -19.00 0.91 10.00
CA GLU A 116 -19.95 1.17 8.90
C GLU A 116 -20.12 2.68 8.62
N ASN A 117 -19.93 3.53 9.64
CA ASN A 117 -19.87 4.98 9.50
C ASN A 117 -18.42 5.48 9.47
N LEU A 118 -17.85 5.65 8.27
CA LEU A 118 -16.46 6.12 8.05
C LEU A 118 -16.15 7.48 8.70
N ASN A 119 -17.14 8.35 8.92
CA ASN A 119 -16.94 9.66 9.58
C ASN A 119 -16.60 9.56 11.08
N HIS A 120 -16.95 8.44 11.72
CA HIS A 120 -16.57 8.15 13.11
C HIS A 120 -15.34 7.23 13.21
N GLY A 121 -14.89 6.67 12.09
CA GLY A 121 -13.71 5.80 12.01
C GLY A 121 -12.40 6.59 12.06
N HIS A 122 -11.34 5.92 12.53
CA HIS A 122 -9.98 6.43 12.50
C HIS A 122 -9.23 5.84 11.30
N LEU A 123 -9.72 6.16 10.10
CA LEU A 123 -9.16 5.68 8.83
C LEU A 123 -7.73 6.21 8.61
N ASP A 124 -7.41 7.38 9.17
CA ASP A 124 -6.07 7.96 9.24
C ASP A 124 -5.05 6.97 9.80
N ARG A 125 -5.37 6.34 10.93
CA ARG A 125 -4.45 5.40 11.59
C ARG A 125 -4.24 4.13 10.80
N PHE A 126 -5.26 3.69 10.06
CA PHE A 126 -5.14 2.55 9.15
C PHE A 126 -4.17 2.86 8.00
N TYR A 127 -4.27 4.05 7.39
CA TYR A 127 -3.30 4.45 6.36
C TYR A 127 -1.89 4.64 6.90
N PHE A 128 -1.70 5.16 8.11
CA PHE A 128 -0.37 5.22 8.74
C PHE A 128 0.20 3.83 9.02
N LEU A 129 -0.64 2.87 9.43
CA LEU A 129 -0.23 1.47 9.60
C LEU A 129 0.20 0.86 8.27
N LEU A 130 -0.56 1.09 7.20
CA LEU A 130 -0.18 0.65 5.85
C LEU A 130 1.14 1.31 5.40
N ALA A 131 1.31 2.62 5.62
CA ALA A 131 2.55 3.32 5.29
C ALA A 131 3.76 2.75 6.05
N ALA A 132 3.62 2.44 7.34
CA ALA A 132 4.67 1.80 8.13
C ALA A 132 5.01 0.39 7.59
N LEU A 133 3.99 -0.38 7.20
CA LEU A 133 4.16 -1.71 6.65
C LEU A 133 4.85 -1.70 5.28
N THR A 134 4.45 -0.79 4.39
CA THR A 134 5.10 -0.56 3.09
C THR A 134 6.55 -0.08 3.27
N SER A 135 6.81 0.75 4.28
CA SER A 135 8.18 1.18 4.60
C SER A 135 9.04 0.02 5.11
N ALA A 136 8.48 -0.85 5.95
CA ALA A 136 9.17 -2.07 6.40
C ALA A 136 9.46 -3.03 5.23
N ASP A 137 8.51 -3.22 4.32
CA ASP A 137 8.68 -4.00 3.10
C ASP A 137 9.85 -3.46 2.25
N PHE A 138 9.93 -2.15 2.05
CA PHE A 138 11.04 -1.52 1.36
C PHE A 138 12.40 -1.78 2.04
N VAL A 139 12.46 -1.69 3.37
CA VAL A 139 13.69 -1.98 4.13
C VAL A 139 14.11 -3.44 3.97
N VAL A 140 13.16 -4.38 4.05
CA VAL A 140 13.42 -5.81 3.81
C VAL A 140 13.89 -6.03 2.38
N PHE A 141 13.27 -5.39 1.39
CA PHE A 141 13.70 -5.46 0.00
C PHE A 141 15.14 -4.96 -0.17
N VAL A 142 15.49 -3.81 0.42
CA VAL A 142 16.86 -3.28 0.36
C VAL A 142 17.86 -4.20 1.05
N ALA A 143 17.50 -4.80 2.19
CA ALA A 143 18.34 -5.76 2.89
C ALA A 143 18.57 -7.01 2.02
N CYS A 144 17.50 -7.59 1.46
CA CYS A 144 17.57 -8.72 0.54
C CYS A 144 18.38 -8.38 -0.72
N ALA A 145 18.20 -7.20 -1.31
CA ALA A 145 18.94 -6.75 -2.48
C ALA A 145 20.44 -6.57 -2.19
N LYS A 146 20.80 -6.11 -0.98
CA LYS A 146 22.20 -6.04 -0.52
C LYS A 146 22.80 -7.41 -0.25
N TRP A 147 22.00 -8.35 0.25
CA TRP A 147 22.42 -9.74 0.52
C TRP A 147 22.52 -10.57 -0.76
N TYR A 148 21.70 -10.25 -1.76
CA TYR A 148 21.73 -10.91 -3.05
C TYR A 148 23.01 -10.55 -3.79
N LYS A 149 23.99 -11.45 -3.71
CA LYS A 149 25.24 -11.34 -4.46
C LYS A 149 24.88 -11.38 -5.94
N SER A 150 25.18 -10.33 -6.70
CA SER A 150 25.13 -10.39 -8.16
C SER A 150 26.08 -11.49 -8.61
N THR A 151 25.55 -12.67 -8.93
CA THR A 151 26.26 -13.64 -9.75
C THR A 151 26.46 -12.95 -11.10
N LYS A 152 27.62 -12.34 -11.30
CA LYS A 152 28.13 -12.07 -12.64
C LYS A 152 28.16 -13.44 -13.31
N LEU A 153 27.26 -13.66 -14.26
CA LEU A 153 27.48 -14.64 -15.32
C LEU A 153 28.71 -14.11 -16.07
N GLU A 154 29.89 -14.55 -15.66
CA GLU A 154 31.10 -14.44 -16.48
C GLU A 154 30.79 -15.19 -17.79
N GLY A 155 30.86 -14.45 -18.89
CA GLY A 155 30.76 -14.97 -20.25
C GLY A 155 32.02 -15.70 -20.68
#